data_AF-A0A660XR07-F1
#
_entry.id   AF-A0A660XR07-F1
#
_cell.length_a   1.000
_cell.length_b   1.000
_cell.length_c   1.000
_cell.angle_alpha   90.00
_cell.angle_beta   90.00
_cell.angle_gamma   90.00
#
_symmetry.space_group_name_H-M   'P 1'
#
loop_
_entity.id
_entity.type
_entity.pdbx_description
1 polymer ?
#
loop_
_entity_poly.entity_id
_entity_poly.type
_entity_poly.pdbx_seq_one_letter_code
_entity_poly.pdbx_strand_id
1 'polypeptide(L)'
;MKKTIIAALSVIALVFIVSGCGLPKYMTISEADLINKIKGGWAGKMIGVSYGGPTEFRYNGIINEDPINWNPESLRRSIGEDDLYVQMSFMMTMDEFGMDAPAEKFGKAFADAGYMLFHANRKARKNIWDGIMPPKSGNPHYSLHADDIDFQIEADYIGLMCPGMPQTSNVICDKIGHIMNYGDGVYGGMFVSALYAAAYFETDVKKIFDKAVKSLPPESDYYKILMDVKAGYKRNPSDWKKTWHELNNKWGDTDICCALSDFNIDAKMNGAYIAMGLLYGEGDFKKSMEISTRCGGDSDCNPSNCSGVMGIILGYDRIPAEWTRYIDDISDSTFIYTNYSFNKAVERTLHYAKELIIKNGGRIEDGICYIKIQKPKAAKYEKSFPNMKPKFKVTIEDENCWKWKGNWKVIKEPIEWGYKEPQMQASEKGSEVDFTFEGTGAVVMGRFDKDCGKADVYVDGEFARTIDNYYYVMKWGAGDGWLNGAHLFHVINLDQGPHTIKMIINGEKNEKSSGTKLKIARAIVYDQINK
;
A
#
# COMPACT_ATOMS: atom_id res chain seq x y z
N MET A 1 50.11 -1.41 42.56
CA MET A 1 49.29 -2.09 41.54
C MET A 1 47.82 -2.02 41.94
N LYS A 2 47.08 -1.04 41.41
CA LYS A 2 45.63 -0.91 41.60
C LYS A 2 44.93 -1.68 40.48
N LYS A 3 44.13 -2.70 40.82
CA LYS A 3 43.24 -3.38 39.87
C LYS A 3 41.85 -2.73 39.98
N THR A 4 41.47 -2.00 38.94
CA THR A 4 40.11 -1.47 38.76
C THR A 4 39.28 -2.55 38.09
N ILE A 5 38.25 -3.05 38.76
CA ILE A 5 37.24 -3.93 38.18
C ILE A 5 36.10 -3.03 37.68
N ILE A 6 35.88 -3.02 36.37
CA ILE A 6 34.74 -2.37 35.72
C ILE A 6 33.60 -3.39 35.71
N ALA A 7 32.51 -3.11 36.43
CA ALA A 7 31.29 -3.90 36.39
C ALA A 7 30.42 -3.41 35.22
N ALA A 8 30.13 -4.30 34.28
CA ALA A 8 29.16 -4.09 33.22
C ALA A 8 27.74 -4.23 33.77
N LEU A 9 26.92 -3.20 33.62
CA LEU A 9 25.50 -3.20 33.94
C LEU A 9 24.71 -3.73 32.74
N SER A 10 24.28 -4.99 32.81
CA SER A 10 23.29 -5.57 31.90
C SER A 10 21.89 -5.28 32.43
N VAL A 11 21.12 -4.43 31.75
CA VAL A 11 19.70 -4.19 32.07
C VAL A 11 18.88 -5.36 31.51
N ILE A 12 18.52 -6.29 32.38
CA ILE A 12 17.56 -7.37 32.08
C ILE A 12 16.17 -6.81 32.31
N ALA A 13 15.36 -6.71 31.25
CA ALA A 13 13.93 -6.44 31.36
C ALA A 13 13.23 -7.66 32.01
N LEU A 14 12.90 -7.55 33.30
CA LEU A 14 12.21 -8.58 34.06
C LEU A 14 10.70 -8.49 33.82
N VAL A 15 10.15 -9.47 33.10
CA VAL A 15 8.70 -9.69 32.99
C VAL A 15 8.21 -10.35 34.27
N PHE A 16 7.55 -9.59 35.16
CA PHE A 16 6.89 -10.15 36.33
C PHE A 16 5.52 -10.70 35.95
N ILE A 17 5.37 -12.03 35.93
CA ILE A 17 4.07 -12.70 35.92
C ILE A 17 3.62 -12.83 37.39
N VAL A 18 2.85 -11.85 37.87
CA VAL A 18 2.23 -11.95 39.21
C VAL A 18 1.15 -13.03 39.16
N SER A 19 1.41 -14.11 39.89
CA SER A 19 0.50 -15.25 40.03
C SER A 19 -0.54 -14.94 41.10
N GLY A 20 -1.69 -14.38 40.68
CA GLY A 20 -2.94 -14.37 41.42
C GLY A 20 -4.01 -15.05 40.56
N CYS A 21 -4.87 -15.88 41.15
CA CYS A 21 -5.90 -16.63 40.42
C CYS A 21 -6.77 -15.72 39.53
N GLY A 22 -6.57 -15.86 38.23
CA GLY A 22 -7.15 -15.03 37.16
C GLY A 22 -6.04 -14.71 36.18
N LEU A 23 -6.04 -15.32 34.98
CA LEU A 23 -5.07 -15.03 33.91
C LEU A 23 -4.86 -13.51 33.79
N PRO A 24 -3.62 -13.00 33.67
CA PRO A 24 -3.41 -11.56 33.57
C PRO A 24 -4.20 -11.02 32.37
N LYS A 25 -5.16 -10.14 32.65
CA LYS A 25 -6.06 -9.50 31.67
C LYS A 25 -5.33 -8.43 30.83
N TYR A 26 -4.10 -8.11 31.22
CA TYR A 26 -3.29 -7.01 30.70
C TYR A 26 -1.86 -7.46 30.36
N MET A 27 -1.31 -6.93 29.27
CA MET A 27 0.14 -6.85 29.04
C MET A 27 0.63 -5.50 29.54
N THR A 28 1.86 -5.43 30.05
CA THR A 28 2.43 -4.20 30.61
C THR A 28 3.66 -3.77 29.84
N ILE A 29 3.80 -2.46 29.62
CA ILE A 29 5.00 -1.84 29.04
C ILE A 29 5.26 -0.52 29.75
N SER A 30 6.52 -0.22 30.07
CA SER A 30 6.86 1.10 30.61
C SER A 30 6.66 2.16 29.53
N GLU A 31 6.35 3.39 29.91
CA GLU A 31 6.20 4.49 28.95
C GLU A 31 7.52 4.74 28.20
N ALA A 32 8.67 4.62 28.89
CA ALA A 32 9.98 4.75 28.28
C ALA A 32 10.21 3.66 27.20
N ASP A 33 9.87 2.41 27.47
CA ASP A 33 9.99 1.33 26.49
C ASP A 33 9.00 1.50 25.33
N LEU A 34 7.78 1.98 25.60
CA LEU A 34 6.81 2.28 24.56
C LEU A 34 7.33 3.36 23.61
N ILE A 35 7.88 4.46 24.15
CA ILE A 35 8.52 5.53 23.36
C ILE A 35 9.70 4.97 22.56
N ASN A 36 10.59 4.21 23.19
CA ASN A 36 11.76 3.64 22.54
C ASN A 36 11.37 2.72 21.36
N LYS A 37 10.31 1.92 21.52
CA LYS A 37 9.77 1.06 20.46
C LYS A 37 9.08 1.84 19.35
N ILE A 38 8.28 2.86 19.67
CA ILE A 38 7.67 3.77 18.68
C ILE A 38 8.76 4.47 17.87
N LYS A 39 9.77 5.03 18.54
CA LYS A 39 10.92 5.68 17.92
C LYS A 39 11.68 4.71 17.03
N GLY A 40 11.85 3.47 17.48
CA GLY A 40 12.49 2.40 16.71
C GLY A 40 11.71 2.04 15.46
N GLY A 41 10.39 1.96 15.52
CA GLY A 41 9.54 1.67 14.37
C GLY A 41 9.59 2.77 13.29
N TRP A 42 9.46 4.04 13.68
CA TRP A 42 9.62 5.16 12.73
C TRP A 42 11.03 5.22 12.13
N ALA A 43 12.07 5.02 12.94
CA ALA A 43 13.45 4.97 12.46
C ALA A 43 13.66 3.81 11.48
N GLY A 44 13.12 2.63 11.81
CA GLY A 44 13.16 1.45 10.96
C GLY A 44 12.56 1.71 9.58
N LYS A 45 11.39 2.36 9.51
CA LYS A 45 10.80 2.78 8.22
C LYS A 45 11.73 3.68 7.42
N MET A 46 12.23 4.76 8.04
CA MET A 46 13.14 5.71 7.37
C MET A 46 14.40 5.02 6.84
N ILE A 47 14.97 4.08 7.62
CA ILE A 47 16.13 3.29 7.21
C ILE A 47 15.76 2.41 6.00
N GLY A 48 14.69 1.62 6.11
CA GLY A 48 14.29 0.67 5.08
C GLY A 48 13.96 1.32 3.75
N VAL A 49 13.15 2.40 3.74
CA VAL A 49 12.80 3.11 2.50
C VAL A 49 14.04 3.71 1.84
N SER A 50 14.96 4.30 2.63
CA SER A 50 16.19 4.87 2.08
C SER A 50 17.16 3.81 1.54
N TYR A 51 17.10 2.59 2.07
CA TYR A 51 17.90 1.45 1.65
C TYR A 51 17.41 0.85 0.34
N GLY A 52 16.10 0.74 0.18
CA GLY A 52 15.46 0.17 -0.99
C GLY A 52 15.26 1.12 -2.17
N GLY A 53 14.99 2.41 -1.90
CA GLY A 53 14.70 3.47 -2.90
C GLY A 53 15.59 3.48 -4.15
N PRO A 54 16.93 3.33 -4.04
CA PRO A 54 17.81 3.31 -5.22
C PRO A 54 17.59 2.13 -6.19
N THR A 55 16.81 1.12 -5.78
CA THR A 55 16.55 -0.12 -6.53
C THR A 55 15.10 -0.27 -7.00
N GLU A 56 14.23 0.67 -6.60
CA GLU A 56 12.78 0.65 -6.86
C GLU A 56 12.48 0.45 -8.35
N PHE A 57 11.65 -0.55 -8.65
CA PHE A 57 11.24 -0.99 -10.00
C PHE A 57 12.35 -1.32 -11.00
N ARG A 58 13.62 -1.43 -10.56
CA ARG A 58 14.75 -1.83 -11.43
C ARG A 58 14.83 -3.33 -11.67
N TYR A 59 14.17 -4.12 -10.81
CA TYR A 59 14.22 -5.58 -10.82
C TYR A 59 12.79 -6.16 -10.79
N ASN A 60 12.01 -5.86 -11.82
CA ASN A 60 10.62 -6.34 -11.96
C ASN A 60 10.61 -7.82 -12.36
N GLY A 61 9.90 -8.66 -11.61
CA GLY A 61 9.82 -10.10 -11.88
C GLY A 61 11.14 -10.86 -11.79
N ILE A 62 12.18 -10.27 -11.16
CA ILE A 62 13.52 -10.88 -11.00
C ILE A 62 14.12 -10.51 -9.63
N ILE A 63 15.06 -11.34 -9.15
CA ILE A 63 15.84 -11.07 -7.93
C ILE A 63 16.91 -10.01 -8.21
N ASN A 64 17.09 -9.09 -7.26
CA ASN A 64 18.22 -8.16 -7.26
C ASN A 64 19.50 -8.81 -6.69
N GLU A 65 20.43 -9.17 -7.58
CA GLU A 65 21.76 -9.71 -7.25
C GLU A 65 22.85 -8.63 -7.18
N ASP A 66 22.52 -7.38 -7.52
CA ASP A 66 23.50 -6.30 -7.59
C ASP A 66 23.89 -5.79 -6.18
N PRO A 67 25.03 -5.10 -6.06
CA PRO A 67 25.39 -4.38 -4.83
C PRO A 67 24.35 -3.30 -4.49
N ILE A 68 23.92 -3.25 -3.23
CA ILE A 68 23.04 -2.19 -2.72
C ILE A 68 23.92 -1.06 -2.18
N ASN A 69 23.90 0.08 -2.89
CA ASN A 69 24.67 1.26 -2.51
C ASN A 69 23.88 2.11 -1.52
N TRP A 70 24.17 1.96 -0.24
CA TRP A 70 23.59 2.77 0.83
C TRP A 70 24.68 3.33 1.74
N ASN A 71 24.47 4.55 2.23
CA ASN A 71 25.28 5.13 3.29
C ASN A 71 24.38 5.95 4.24
N PRO A 72 24.86 6.34 5.43
CA PRO A 72 24.02 7.03 6.42
C PRO A 72 23.34 8.31 5.94
N GLU A 73 23.93 9.05 5.01
CA GLU A 73 23.33 10.28 4.46
C GLU A 73 22.13 9.99 3.57
N SER A 74 22.01 8.77 3.03
CA SER A 74 20.83 8.31 2.29
C SER A 74 19.54 8.46 3.08
N LEU A 75 19.58 8.49 4.42
CA LEU A 75 18.41 8.75 5.27
C LEU A 75 17.68 10.05 4.93
N ARG A 76 18.38 11.07 4.40
CA ARG A 76 17.72 12.33 3.97
C ARG A 76 16.61 12.10 2.96
N ARG A 77 16.74 11.04 2.14
CA ARG A 77 15.75 10.66 1.13
C ARG A 77 14.39 10.34 1.76
N SER A 78 14.37 9.70 2.94
CA SER A 78 13.13 9.26 3.62
C SER A 78 12.12 10.39 3.91
N ILE A 79 12.59 11.65 4.00
CA ILE A 79 11.73 12.83 4.19
C ILE A 79 10.82 13.06 2.97
N GLY A 80 11.26 12.60 1.81
CA GLY A 80 10.61 12.77 0.52
C GLY A 80 9.82 11.57 0.01
N GLU A 81 9.71 10.49 0.80
CA GLU A 81 9.08 9.23 0.37
C GLU A 81 7.63 9.12 0.86
N ASP A 82 6.75 8.66 -0.01
CA ASP A 82 5.30 8.48 0.23
C ASP A 82 5.01 7.46 1.33
N ASP A 83 5.86 6.43 1.45
CA ASP A 83 5.92 5.53 2.60
C ASP A 83 5.80 6.23 3.97
N LEU A 84 6.27 7.48 4.06
CA LEU A 84 6.28 8.27 5.29
C LEU A 84 5.21 9.36 5.25
N TYR A 85 5.22 10.23 4.23
CA TYR A 85 4.36 11.42 4.29
C TYR A 85 2.86 11.12 4.12
N VAL A 86 2.46 10.04 3.42
CA VAL A 86 1.04 9.76 3.22
C VAL A 86 0.38 9.30 4.53
N GLN A 87 1.00 8.38 5.27
CA GLN A 87 0.50 7.99 6.59
C GLN A 87 0.44 9.16 7.58
N MET A 88 1.39 10.10 7.50
CA MET A 88 1.38 11.32 8.31
C MET A 88 0.25 12.26 7.93
N SER A 89 -0.21 12.28 6.68
CA SER A 89 -1.41 13.03 6.28
C SER A 89 -2.68 12.52 6.98
N PHE A 90 -2.79 11.20 7.19
CA PHE A 90 -3.88 10.64 7.98
C PHE A 90 -3.75 11.05 9.44
N MET A 91 -2.53 11.05 10.00
CA MET A 91 -2.30 11.57 11.36
C MET A 91 -2.61 13.06 11.49
N MET A 92 -2.35 13.89 10.46
CA MET A 92 -2.79 15.29 10.43
C MET A 92 -4.32 15.41 10.44
N THR A 93 -5.01 14.53 9.72
CA THR A 93 -6.48 14.46 9.77
C THR A 93 -6.97 14.07 11.17
N MET A 94 -6.26 13.16 11.85
CA MET A 94 -6.55 12.80 13.25
C MET A 94 -6.29 13.97 14.19
N ASP A 95 -5.23 14.76 13.97
CA ASP A 95 -4.94 15.96 14.77
C ASP A 95 -6.06 17.00 14.66
N GLU A 96 -6.62 17.16 13.46
CA GLU A 96 -7.65 18.17 13.17
C GLU A 96 -9.07 17.72 13.56
N PHE A 97 -9.43 16.46 13.26
CA PHE A 97 -10.80 15.97 13.36
C PHE A 97 -10.99 14.84 14.40
N GLY A 98 -9.91 14.37 15.02
CA GLY A 98 -9.90 13.25 15.96
C GLY A 98 -9.77 11.88 15.28
N MET A 99 -9.26 10.88 16.03
CA MET A 99 -9.05 9.51 15.52
C MET A 99 -10.34 8.84 15.01
N ASP A 100 -11.47 9.19 15.62
CA ASP A 100 -12.79 8.64 15.30
C ASP A 100 -13.50 9.40 14.17
N ALA A 101 -12.84 10.35 13.52
CA ALA A 101 -13.44 11.07 12.39
C ALA A 101 -13.97 10.09 11.31
N PRO A 102 -15.07 10.45 10.63
CA PRO A 102 -15.61 9.64 9.54
C PRO A 102 -14.59 9.46 8.42
N ALA A 103 -14.61 8.31 7.74
CA ALA A 103 -13.73 8.01 6.59
C ALA A 103 -13.80 9.10 5.50
N GLU A 104 -14.94 9.78 5.36
CA GLU A 104 -15.12 10.91 4.43
C GLU A 104 -14.15 12.08 4.70
N LYS A 105 -13.82 12.36 5.98
CA LYS A 105 -12.87 13.42 6.34
C LYS A 105 -11.45 13.06 5.94
N PHE A 106 -11.04 11.83 6.24
CA PHE A 106 -9.77 11.27 5.78
C PHE A 106 -9.68 11.25 4.26
N GLY A 107 -10.72 10.77 3.57
CA GLY A 107 -10.76 10.73 2.11
C GLY A 107 -10.64 12.11 1.48
N LYS A 108 -11.32 13.13 2.01
CA LYS A 108 -11.21 14.51 1.52
C LYS A 108 -9.81 15.10 1.72
N ALA A 109 -9.26 14.99 2.94
CA ALA A 109 -7.91 15.48 3.23
C ALA A 109 -6.85 14.81 2.34
N PHE A 110 -6.95 13.49 2.15
CA PHE A 110 -6.10 12.69 1.28
C PHE A 110 -6.24 13.06 -0.21
N ALA A 111 -7.47 13.19 -0.70
CA ALA A 111 -7.73 13.51 -2.10
C ALA A 111 -7.21 14.91 -2.46
N ASP A 112 -7.32 15.87 -1.54
CA ASP A 112 -6.88 17.25 -1.74
C ASP A 112 -5.42 17.51 -1.33
N ALA A 113 -4.72 16.48 -0.84
CA ALA A 113 -3.33 16.60 -0.45
C ALA A 113 -2.43 16.97 -1.64
N GLY A 114 -1.43 17.82 -1.40
CA GLY A 114 -0.61 18.41 -2.47
C GLY A 114 0.40 17.49 -3.16
N TYR A 115 0.50 16.22 -2.75
CA TYR A 115 1.51 15.26 -3.24
C TYR A 115 1.05 14.38 -4.41
N MET A 116 2.04 13.78 -5.07
CA MET A 116 1.85 12.71 -6.03
C MET A 116 1.19 11.52 -5.39
N LEU A 117 0.24 10.92 -6.11
CA LEU A 117 -0.38 9.65 -5.75
C LEU A 117 -0.37 8.77 -6.98
N PHE A 118 -0.14 7.48 -6.76
CA PHE A 118 -0.08 6.45 -7.79
C PHE A 118 -1.22 5.46 -7.63
N HIS A 119 -1.42 4.57 -8.59
CA HIS A 119 -2.24 3.36 -8.43
C HIS A 119 -3.58 3.55 -7.67
N ALA A 120 -3.82 2.79 -6.60
CA ALA A 120 -5.07 2.84 -5.86
C ALA A 120 -5.31 4.22 -5.26
N ASN A 121 -4.26 4.86 -4.76
CA ASN A 121 -4.33 6.19 -4.18
C ASN A 121 -4.79 7.26 -5.18
N ARG A 122 -4.23 7.24 -6.40
CA ARG A 122 -4.61 8.14 -7.48
C ARG A 122 -6.05 7.89 -7.90
N LYS A 123 -6.43 6.60 -8.01
CA LYS A 123 -7.79 6.24 -8.39
C LYS A 123 -8.79 6.66 -7.32
N ALA A 124 -8.45 6.53 -6.04
CA ALA A 124 -9.25 6.99 -4.91
C ALA A 124 -9.43 8.51 -4.92
N ARG A 125 -8.34 9.28 -5.11
CA ARG A 125 -8.40 10.74 -5.31
C ARG A 125 -9.35 11.10 -6.44
N LYS A 126 -9.19 10.45 -7.59
CA LYS A 126 -10.06 10.68 -8.76
C LYS A 126 -11.53 10.37 -8.44
N ASN A 127 -11.79 9.21 -7.86
CA ASN A 127 -13.15 8.79 -7.48
C ASN A 127 -13.78 9.80 -6.49
N ILE A 128 -13.02 10.30 -5.51
CA ILE A 128 -13.48 11.29 -4.54
C ILE A 128 -13.79 12.64 -5.20
N TRP A 129 -12.94 13.11 -6.13
CA TRP A 129 -13.21 14.31 -6.91
C TRP A 129 -14.43 14.17 -7.84
N ASP A 130 -14.75 12.94 -8.25
CA ASP A 130 -15.97 12.60 -8.99
C ASP A 130 -17.21 12.38 -8.10
N GLY A 131 -17.08 12.57 -6.78
CA GLY A 131 -18.19 12.41 -5.82
C GLY A 131 -18.43 10.97 -5.33
N ILE A 132 -17.54 10.03 -5.66
CA ILE A 132 -17.57 8.65 -5.16
C ILE A 132 -16.74 8.60 -3.87
N MET A 133 -17.40 8.81 -2.72
CA MET A 133 -16.75 8.87 -1.41
C MET A 133 -16.45 7.48 -0.81
N PRO A 134 -15.52 7.37 0.16
CA PRO A 134 -15.29 6.14 0.92
C PRO A 134 -16.58 5.58 1.56
N PRO A 135 -16.74 4.25 1.65
CA PRO A 135 -15.80 3.20 1.22
C PRO A 135 -15.91 2.84 -0.28
N LYS A 136 -16.78 3.52 -1.05
CA LYS A 136 -16.97 3.20 -2.48
C LYS A 136 -15.77 3.59 -3.34
N SER A 137 -14.99 4.58 -2.91
CA SER A 137 -13.81 5.09 -3.63
C SER A 137 -12.74 4.01 -3.88
N GLY A 138 -12.56 3.05 -2.97
CA GLY A 138 -11.64 1.91 -3.12
C GLY A 138 -12.27 0.63 -3.68
N ASN A 139 -13.60 0.60 -3.88
CA ASN A 139 -14.31 -0.62 -4.25
C ASN A 139 -13.99 -1.08 -5.70
N PRO A 140 -13.90 -2.41 -5.98
CA PRO A 140 -13.58 -2.95 -7.30
C PRO A 140 -14.54 -2.54 -8.42
N HIS A 141 -15.78 -2.15 -8.10
CA HIS A 141 -16.70 -1.59 -9.08
C HIS A 141 -16.22 -0.23 -9.65
N TYR A 142 -15.45 0.53 -8.86
CA TYR A 142 -14.93 1.84 -9.25
C TYR A 142 -13.40 1.85 -9.42
N SER A 143 -12.69 0.81 -8.99
CA SER A 143 -11.23 0.76 -9.04
C SER A 143 -10.70 -0.65 -9.36
N LEU A 144 -10.07 -0.85 -10.51
CA LEU A 144 -9.27 -2.08 -10.75
C LEU A 144 -7.96 -2.11 -9.95
N HIS A 145 -7.62 -1.03 -9.25
CA HIS A 145 -6.47 -0.92 -8.36
C HIS A 145 -6.77 -1.45 -6.94
N ALA A 146 -7.93 -2.09 -6.73
CA ALA A 146 -8.42 -2.42 -5.40
C ALA A 146 -7.43 -3.28 -4.58
N ASP A 147 -6.70 -4.19 -5.23
CA ASP A 147 -5.73 -5.09 -4.60
C ASP A 147 -4.28 -4.55 -4.60
N ASP A 148 -4.05 -3.31 -5.06
CA ASP A 148 -2.71 -2.70 -5.12
C ASP A 148 -2.16 -2.42 -3.70
N ILE A 149 -0.85 -2.28 -3.57
CA ILE A 149 -0.10 -2.15 -2.31
C ILE A 149 -0.35 -0.84 -1.54
N ASP A 150 -0.97 0.17 -2.14
CA ASP A 150 -1.02 1.55 -1.60
C ASP A 150 -1.38 1.65 -0.10
N PHE A 151 -2.43 0.97 0.39
CA PHE A 151 -2.73 1.02 1.82
C PHE A 151 -1.72 0.27 2.71
N GLN A 152 -1.06 -0.77 2.18
CA GLN A 152 -0.06 -1.55 2.93
C GLN A 152 1.14 -0.70 3.34
N ILE A 153 1.66 0.15 2.44
CA ILE A 153 2.82 1.02 2.71
C ILE A 153 2.48 2.14 3.71
N GLU A 154 1.19 2.42 3.87
CA GLU A 154 0.64 3.51 4.69
C GLU A 154 0.08 3.04 6.04
N ALA A 155 0.06 1.74 6.32
CA ALA A 155 -0.62 1.18 7.48
C ALA A 155 0.21 1.17 8.77
N ASP A 156 1.52 1.42 8.70
CA ASP A 156 2.44 1.25 9.83
C ASP A 156 2.07 2.13 11.03
N TYR A 157 1.63 3.38 10.82
CA TYR A 157 1.21 4.26 11.91
C TYR A 157 0.08 3.64 12.76
N ILE A 158 -0.81 2.84 12.14
CA ILE A 158 -1.89 2.14 12.83
C ILE A 158 -1.31 1.08 13.77
N GLY A 159 -0.38 0.27 13.27
CA GLY A 159 0.34 -0.71 14.08
C GLY A 159 1.16 -0.08 15.20
N LEU A 160 1.84 1.03 14.90
CA LEU A 160 2.64 1.80 15.87
C LEU A 160 1.80 2.32 17.03
N MET A 161 0.58 2.80 16.77
CA MET A 161 -0.33 3.27 17.83
C MET A 161 -1.17 2.18 18.48
N CYS A 162 -1.09 0.91 18.03
CA CYS A 162 -1.88 -0.21 18.56
C CYS A 162 -1.03 -1.29 19.26
N PRO A 163 -0.18 -0.96 20.25
CA PRO A 163 0.69 -1.93 20.91
C PRO A 163 -0.10 -3.10 21.51
N GLY A 164 0.09 -4.32 21.00
CA GLY A 164 -0.62 -5.51 21.46
C GLY A 164 -2.13 -5.53 21.21
N MET A 165 -2.65 -4.67 20.33
CA MET A 165 -4.09 -4.48 20.08
C MET A 165 -4.50 -4.78 18.61
N PRO A 166 -4.33 -6.03 18.12
CA PRO A 166 -4.60 -6.39 16.72
C PRO A 166 -6.07 -6.24 16.28
N GLN A 167 -7.05 -6.29 17.19
CA GLN A 167 -8.45 -6.06 16.80
C GLN A 167 -8.72 -4.56 16.60
N THR A 168 -8.18 -3.72 17.49
CA THR A 168 -8.25 -2.26 17.34
C THR A 168 -7.58 -1.80 16.06
N SER A 169 -6.38 -2.33 15.74
CA SER A 169 -5.70 -2.00 14.48
C SER A 169 -6.56 -2.37 13.27
N ASN A 170 -7.16 -3.57 13.25
CA ASN A 170 -8.03 -4.00 12.15
C ASN A 170 -9.26 -3.11 11.97
N VAL A 171 -9.86 -2.59 13.05
CA VAL A 171 -10.99 -1.64 12.95
C VAL A 171 -10.56 -0.33 12.28
N ILE A 172 -9.35 0.16 12.58
CA ILE A 172 -8.82 1.38 11.95
C ILE A 172 -8.44 1.09 10.50
N CYS A 173 -7.80 -0.05 10.23
CA CYS A 173 -7.47 -0.48 8.88
C CYS A 173 -8.71 -0.64 7.99
N ASP A 174 -9.79 -1.21 8.50
CA ASP A 174 -11.05 -1.35 7.78
C ASP A 174 -11.61 0.03 7.37
N LYS A 175 -11.54 1.02 8.26
CA LYS A 175 -12.01 2.38 7.94
C LYS A 175 -11.13 3.11 6.92
N ILE A 176 -9.82 3.06 7.11
CA ILE A 176 -8.86 3.86 6.34
C ILE A 176 -8.50 3.18 5.02
N GLY A 177 -8.24 1.86 5.03
CA GLY A 177 -7.88 1.12 3.83
C GLY A 177 -8.96 1.14 2.75
N HIS A 178 -10.23 1.16 3.14
CA HIS A 178 -11.35 1.28 2.19
C HIS A 178 -11.50 2.67 1.54
N ILE A 179 -10.64 3.63 1.87
CA ILE A 179 -10.54 4.89 1.11
C ILE A 179 -10.01 4.60 -0.30
N MET A 180 -8.99 3.74 -0.43
CA MET A 180 -8.29 3.49 -1.69
C MET A 180 -8.32 2.04 -2.17
N ASN A 181 -8.36 1.07 -1.24
CA ASN A 181 -8.25 -0.34 -1.52
C ASN A 181 -9.54 -1.10 -1.15
N TYR A 182 -9.58 -2.37 -1.52
CA TYR A 182 -10.58 -3.36 -1.11
C TYR A 182 -9.92 -4.75 -1.13
N GLY A 183 -10.49 -5.74 -0.44
CA GLY A 183 -9.97 -7.12 -0.51
C GLY A 183 -8.50 -7.24 -0.10
N ASP A 184 -7.65 -7.79 -0.97
CA ASP A 184 -6.25 -8.08 -0.66
C ASP A 184 -5.42 -6.82 -0.38
N GLY A 185 -5.78 -5.67 -0.99
CA GLY A 185 -5.14 -4.38 -0.69
C GLY A 185 -5.38 -3.91 0.75
N VAL A 186 -6.58 -4.13 1.29
CA VAL A 186 -6.90 -3.82 2.70
C VAL A 186 -6.22 -4.82 3.65
N TYR A 187 -6.17 -6.10 3.26
CA TYR A 187 -5.48 -7.13 4.04
C TYR A 187 -3.99 -6.87 4.16
N GLY A 188 -3.37 -6.23 3.16
CA GLY A 188 -2.00 -5.75 3.23
C GLY A 188 -1.74 -4.86 4.43
N GLY A 189 -2.53 -3.79 4.56
CA GLY A 189 -2.41 -2.90 5.72
C GLY A 189 -2.76 -3.56 7.06
N MET A 190 -3.73 -4.47 7.08
CA MET A 190 -4.06 -5.25 8.28
C MET A 190 -2.92 -6.18 8.71
N PHE A 191 -2.23 -6.82 7.76
CA PHE A 191 -1.08 -7.66 8.03
C PHE A 191 0.07 -6.86 8.62
N VAL A 192 0.45 -5.76 7.96
CA VAL A 192 1.50 -4.84 8.44
C VAL A 192 1.16 -4.32 9.83
N SER A 193 -0.04 -3.79 10.04
CA SER A 193 -0.45 -3.27 11.35
C SER A 193 -0.41 -4.34 12.44
N ALA A 194 -0.81 -5.58 12.12
CA ALA A 194 -0.78 -6.68 13.06
C ALA A 194 0.65 -7.17 13.38
N LEU A 195 1.59 -7.12 12.43
CA LEU A 195 3.01 -7.38 12.68
C LEU A 195 3.56 -6.40 13.72
N TYR A 196 3.33 -5.10 13.50
CA TYR A 196 3.74 -4.02 14.39
C TYR A 196 3.13 -4.17 15.78
N ALA A 197 1.81 -4.38 15.86
CA ALA A 197 1.10 -4.57 17.13
C ALA A 197 1.66 -5.77 17.93
N ALA A 198 2.00 -6.87 17.26
CA ALA A 198 2.57 -8.06 17.90
C ALA A 198 4.03 -7.86 18.35
N ALA A 199 4.84 -7.12 17.61
CA ALA A 199 6.26 -6.88 17.87
C ALA A 199 6.56 -6.13 19.18
N TYR A 200 5.56 -5.43 19.75
CA TYR A 200 5.72 -4.78 21.06
C TYR A 200 6.01 -5.76 22.19
N PHE A 201 5.45 -6.98 22.11
CA PHE A 201 5.48 -7.99 23.18
C PHE A 201 6.04 -9.35 22.73
N GLU A 202 6.60 -9.42 21.53
CA GLU A 202 7.19 -10.63 20.96
C GLU A 202 8.45 -10.26 20.18
N THR A 203 9.49 -11.07 20.30
CA THR A 203 10.76 -10.85 19.58
C THR A 203 11.05 -11.96 18.58
N ASP A 204 10.38 -13.12 18.68
CA ASP A 204 10.49 -14.19 17.70
C ASP A 204 9.63 -13.86 16.47
N VAL A 205 10.31 -13.51 15.36
CA VAL A 205 9.69 -13.15 14.08
C VAL A 205 8.70 -14.20 13.57
N LYS A 206 8.93 -15.49 13.85
CA LYS A 206 8.01 -16.57 13.44
C LYS A 206 6.71 -16.50 14.22
N LYS A 207 6.79 -16.19 15.52
CA LYS A 207 5.61 -15.99 16.37
C LYS A 207 4.88 -14.69 16.04
N ILE A 208 5.61 -13.63 15.70
CA ILE A 208 5.02 -12.36 15.23
C ILE A 208 4.21 -12.61 13.97
N PHE A 209 4.82 -13.26 12.97
CA PHE A 209 4.14 -13.68 11.74
C PHE A 209 2.89 -14.52 12.03
N ASP A 210 3.01 -15.56 12.87
CA ASP A 210 1.90 -16.45 13.22
C ASP A 210 0.77 -15.77 13.99
N LYS A 211 1.05 -14.66 14.69
CA LYS A 211 0.02 -13.82 15.32
C LYS A 211 -0.62 -12.90 14.29
N ALA A 212 0.16 -12.27 13.42
CA ALA A 212 -0.30 -11.30 12.44
C ALA A 212 -1.25 -11.91 11.40
N VAL A 213 -0.91 -13.09 10.85
CA VAL A 213 -1.75 -13.75 9.83
C VAL A 213 -3.13 -14.16 10.35
N LYS A 214 -3.33 -14.27 11.67
CA LYS A 214 -4.64 -14.55 12.29
C LYS A 214 -5.58 -13.35 12.29
N SER A 215 -5.08 -12.16 11.96
CA SER A 215 -5.88 -10.96 11.73
C SER A 215 -6.49 -10.93 10.31
N LEU A 216 -6.14 -11.88 9.45
CA LEU A 216 -6.57 -11.94 8.06
C LEU A 216 -7.61 -13.05 7.84
N PRO A 217 -8.52 -12.90 6.87
CA PRO A 217 -9.38 -14.00 6.45
C PRO A 217 -8.57 -15.12 5.81
N PRO A 218 -8.64 -16.38 6.28
CA PRO A 218 -7.84 -17.48 5.73
C PRO A 218 -8.19 -17.84 4.27
N GLU A 219 -9.35 -17.41 3.78
CA GLU A 219 -9.82 -17.61 2.41
C GLU A 219 -9.19 -16.64 1.39
N SER A 220 -8.57 -15.53 1.85
CA SER A 220 -7.97 -14.53 0.97
C SER A 220 -6.71 -15.04 0.28
N ASP A 221 -6.45 -14.51 -0.91
CA ASP A 221 -5.24 -14.88 -1.64
C ASP A 221 -4.01 -14.25 -0.99
N TYR A 222 -4.17 -13.07 -0.35
CA TYR A 222 -3.18 -12.50 0.55
C TYR A 222 -2.77 -13.46 1.68
N TYR A 223 -3.72 -14.09 2.39
CA TYR A 223 -3.36 -15.07 3.43
C TYR A 223 -2.64 -16.29 2.84
N LYS A 224 -3.11 -16.79 1.68
CA LYS A 224 -2.53 -17.98 1.05
C LYS A 224 -1.10 -17.78 0.60
N ILE A 225 -0.76 -16.63 0.00
CA ILE A 225 0.62 -16.35 -0.41
C ILE A 225 1.55 -16.25 0.80
N LEU A 226 1.10 -15.66 1.92
CA LEU A 226 1.87 -15.66 3.16
C LEU A 226 2.10 -17.09 3.69
N MET A 227 1.10 -17.97 3.60
CA MET A 227 1.27 -19.37 3.95
C MET A 227 2.22 -20.11 3.00
N ASP A 228 2.25 -19.75 1.71
CA ASP A 228 3.24 -20.27 0.76
C ASP A 228 4.66 -19.83 1.15
N VAL A 229 4.87 -18.58 1.57
CA VAL A 229 6.16 -18.11 2.11
C VAL A 229 6.57 -18.96 3.31
N LYS A 230 5.67 -19.15 4.29
CA LYS A 230 5.95 -19.98 5.48
C LYS A 230 6.27 -21.43 5.11
N ALA A 231 5.57 -22.00 4.14
CA ALA A 231 5.81 -23.35 3.66
C ALA A 231 7.15 -23.45 2.91
N GLY A 232 7.49 -22.45 2.09
CA GLY A 232 8.77 -22.31 1.41
C GLY A 232 9.93 -22.20 2.40
N TYR A 233 9.81 -21.37 3.44
CA TYR A 233 10.77 -21.28 4.55
C TYR A 233 10.97 -22.63 5.24
N LYS A 234 9.90 -23.39 5.48
CA LYS A 234 10.02 -24.72 6.08
C LYS A 234 10.76 -25.71 5.17
N ARG A 235 10.56 -25.66 3.85
CA ARG A 235 11.23 -26.53 2.87
C ARG A 235 12.69 -26.13 2.64
N ASN A 236 12.94 -24.83 2.54
CA ASN A 236 14.19 -24.23 2.11
C ASN A 236 14.67 -23.18 3.14
N PRO A 237 14.97 -23.54 4.40
CA PRO A 237 15.18 -22.56 5.49
C PRO A 237 16.38 -21.62 5.30
N SER A 238 17.39 -22.04 4.54
CA SER A 238 18.61 -21.26 4.28
C SER A 238 18.67 -20.63 2.88
N ASP A 239 17.63 -20.83 2.05
CA ASP A 239 17.65 -20.48 0.64
C ASP A 239 16.34 -19.81 0.25
N TRP A 240 16.27 -18.50 0.54
CA TRP A 240 15.09 -17.69 0.25
C TRP A 240 14.81 -17.58 -1.24
N LYS A 241 15.84 -17.67 -2.09
CA LYS A 241 15.71 -17.54 -3.55
C LYS A 241 14.84 -18.64 -4.15
N LYS A 242 14.94 -19.87 -3.65
CA LYS A 242 14.03 -20.95 -4.05
C LYS A 242 12.57 -20.62 -3.76
N THR A 243 12.28 -20.12 -2.56
CA THR A 243 10.93 -19.70 -2.18
C THR A 243 10.46 -18.52 -3.03
N TRP A 244 11.34 -17.56 -3.32
CA TRP A 244 11.03 -16.45 -4.23
C TRP A 244 10.61 -16.97 -5.61
N HIS A 245 11.34 -17.92 -6.21
CA HIS A 245 10.98 -18.51 -7.50
C HIS A 245 9.65 -19.27 -7.44
N GLU A 246 9.40 -20.03 -6.37
CA GLU A 246 8.12 -20.72 -6.16
C GLU A 246 6.95 -19.73 -6.10
N LEU A 247 7.13 -18.59 -5.42
CA LEU A 247 6.11 -17.54 -5.32
C LEU A 247 5.90 -16.83 -6.65
N ASN A 248 6.98 -16.42 -7.32
CA ASN A 248 6.90 -15.73 -8.61
C ASN A 248 6.19 -16.59 -9.66
N ASN A 249 6.52 -17.89 -9.74
CA ASN A 249 5.89 -18.82 -10.69
C ASN A 249 4.39 -19.03 -10.42
N LYS A 250 3.95 -18.90 -9.16
CA LYS A 250 2.55 -19.15 -8.77
C LYS A 250 1.70 -17.88 -8.82
N TRP A 251 2.28 -16.75 -8.43
CA TRP A 251 1.55 -15.51 -8.13
C TRP A 251 1.96 -14.32 -9.00
N GLY A 252 3.11 -14.36 -9.68
CA GLY A 252 3.66 -13.23 -10.43
C GLY A 252 2.72 -12.67 -11.50
N ASP A 253 1.99 -13.56 -12.19
CA ASP A 253 1.08 -13.21 -13.28
C ASP A 253 -0.38 -12.98 -12.83
N THR A 254 -0.63 -12.83 -11.52
CA THR A 254 -1.99 -12.70 -10.96
C THR A 254 -2.45 -11.26 -10.71
N ASP A 255 -1.59 -10.27 -10.99
CA ASP A 255 -1.93 -8.85 -10.88
C ASP A 255 -3.01 -8.48 -11.92
N ILE A 256 -4.08 -7.82 -11.46
CA ILE A 256 -5.21 -7.39 -12.28
C ILE A 256 -5.03 -5.95 -12.77
N CYS A 257 -4.41 -5.09 -11.97
CA CYS A 257 -4.19 -3.69 -12.29
C CYS A 257 -3.12 -3.55 -13.38
N CYS A 258 -1.96 -4.18 -13.15
CA CYS A 258 -0.80 -4.14 -14.05
C CYS A 258 -0.68 -5.44 -14.86
N ALA A 259 -1.83 -5.94 -15.31
CA ALA A 259 -1.95 -7.19 -16.02
C ALA A 259 -1.02 -7.32 -17.23
N LEU A 260 -0.48 -8.53 -17.43
CA LEU A 260 0.37 -8.90 -18.58
C LEU A 260 1.68 -8.08 -18.67
N SER A 261 2.27 -7.79 -17.52
CA SER A 261 3.50 -7.03 -17.35
C SER A 261 4.33 -7.60 -16.19
N ASP A 262 5.66 -7.49 -16.27
CA ASP A 262 6.55 -7.86 -15.16
C ASP A 262 6.47 -6.83 -14.01
N PHE A 263 6.04 -5.59 -14.30
CA PHE A 263 5.75 -4.58 -13.30
C PHE A 263 4.56 -5.01 -12.44
N ASN A 264 4.76 -5.07 -11.13
CA ASN A 264 3.78 -5.60 -10.18
C ASN A 264 3.73 -4.72 -8.93
N ILE A 265 2.53 -4.28 -8.59
CA ILE A 265 2.23 -3.47 -7.40
C ILE A 265 1.15 -4.13 -6.54
N ASP A 266 0.94 -5.43 -6.73
CA ASP A 266 -0.09 -6.19 -6.04
C ASP A 266 0.28 -6.36 -4.57
N ALA A 267 -0.66 -6.06 -3.67
CA ALA A 267 -0.41 -6.12 -2.24
C ALA A 267 0.06 -7.51 -1.80
N LYS A 268 -0.48 -8.58 -2.39
CA LYS A 268 -0.17 -9.95 -1.95
C LYS A 268 1.29 -10.32 -2.19
N MET A 269 1.84 -9.93 -3.35
CA MET A 269 3.24 -10.20 -3.68
C MET A 269 4.19 -9.40 -2.77
N ASN A 270 3.89 -8.11 -2.58
CA ASN A 270 4.69 -7.25 -1.72
C ASN A 270 4.63 -7.68 -0.24
N GLY A 271 3.44 -8.04 0.25
CA GLY A 271 3.28 -8.67 1.56
C GLY A 271 4.11 -9.94 1.75
N ALA A 272 4.25 -10.74 0.69
CA ALA A 272 5.11 -11.92 0.69
C ALA A 272 6.60 -11.53 0.82
N TYR A 273 7.05 -10.45 0.20
CA TYR A 273 8.43 -9.96 0.32
C TYR A 273 8.76 -9.45 1.73
N ILE A 274 7.80 -8.80 2.40
CA ILE A 274 7.92 -8.46 3.84
C ILE A 274 8.07 -9.74 4.67
N ALA A 275 7.21 -10.73 4.45
CA ALA A 275 7.26 -12.00 5.17
C ALA A 275 8.56 -12.78 4.90
N MET A 276 9.07 -12.73 3.67
CA MET A 276 10.37 -13.30 3.31
C MET A 276 11.49 -12.64 4.09
N GLY A 277 11.54 -11.30 4.09
CA GLY A 277 12.51 -10.53 4.88
C GLY A 277 12.51 -10.95 6.35
N LEU A 278 11.34 -10.97 6.99
CA LEU A 278 11.23 -11.31 8.41
C LEU A 278 11.60 -12.79 8.71
N LEU A 279 11.06 -13.75 7.95
CA LEU A 279 11.26 -15.17 8.23
C LEU A 279 12.69 -15.64 7.93
N TYR A 280 13.26 -15.20 6.80
CA TYR A 280 14.62 -15.56 6.40
C TYR A 280 15.69 -14.67 7.02
N GLY A 281 15.33 -13.47 7.44
CA GLY A 281 16.17 -12.58 8.24
C GLY A 281 16.38 -13.11 9.67
N GLU A 282 15.48 -13.97 10.16
CA GLU A 282 15.61 -14.68 11.44
C GLU A 282 15.82 -13.76 12.65
N GLY A 283 15.27 -12.55 12.58
CA GLY A 283 15.41 -11.52 13.63
C GLY A 283 16.67 -10.66 13.52
N ASP A 284 17.50 -10.84 12.48
CA ASP A 284 18.60 -9.93 12.17
C ASP A 284 18.09 -8.72 11.36
N PHE A 285 18.33 -7.51 11.87
CA PHE A 285 17.82 -6.27 11.28
C PHE A 285 18.30 -6.08 9.83
N LYS A 286 19.61 -6.20 9.59
CA LYS A 286 20.21 -5.97 8.28
C LYS A 286 19.78 -7.04 7.29
N LYS A 287 19.84 -8.32 7.69
CA LYS A 287 19.47 -9.46 6.84
C LYS A 287 17.99 -9.40 6.46
N SER A 288 17.11 -9.02 7.40
CA SER A 288 15.67 -8.91 7.13
C SER A 288 15.39 -7.82 6.09
N MET A 289 16.00 -6.65 6.27
CA MET A 289 15.91 -5.52 5.33
C MET A 289 16.48 -5.89 3.96
N GLU A 290 17.70 -6.44 3.91
CA GLU A 290 18.38 -6.79 2.68
C GLU A 290 17.61 -7.84 1.86
N ILE A 291 17.05 -8.87 2.50
CA ILE A 291 16.26 -9.89 1.79
C ILE A 291 14.99 -9.26 1.20
N SER A 292 14.26 -8.42 1.95
CA SER A 292 13.07 -7.75 1.41
C SER A 292 13.40 -6.82 0.23
N THR A 293 14.52 -6.07 0.28
CA THR A 293 14.98 -5.26 -0.85
C THR A 293 15.36 -6.11 -2.06
N ARG A 294 16.02 -7.26 -1.82
CA ARG A 294 16.50 -8.14 -2.89
C ARG A 294 15.40 -8.91 -3.61
N CYS A 295 14.19 -8.96 -3.04
CA CYS A 295 13.04 -9.55 -3.71
C CYS A 295 12.61 -8.78 -4.98
N GLY A 296 13.11 -7.55 -5.19
CA GLY A 296 12.86 -6.77 -6.40
C GLY A 296 11.50 -6.06 -6.39
N GLY A 297 11.03 -5.65 -7.57
CA GLY A 297 9.80 -4.91 -7.76
C GLY A 297 9.81 -3.55 -7.05
N ASP A 298 8.75 -3.29 -6.29
CA ASP A 298 8.56 -2.12 -5.42
C ASP A 298 9.45 -2.24 -4.16
N SER A 299 10.73 -1.92 -4.32
CA SER A 299 11.79 -2.40 -3.42
C SER A 299 12.16 -1.44 -2.29
N ASP A 300 11.49 -0.30 -2.15
CA ASP A 300 11.65 0.67 -1.07
C ASP A 300 10.65 0.45 0.07
N CYS A 301 9.40 0.14 -0.26
CA CYS A 301 8.34 -0.03 0.72
C CYS A 301 8.44 -1.34 1.52
N ASN A 302 8.77 -2.44 0.86
CA ASN A 302 8.94 -3.74 1.50
C ASN A 302 10.02 -3.75 2.62
N PRO A 303 11.25 -3.24 2.37
CA PRO A 303 12.22 -3.09 3.45
C PRO A 303 11.84 -2.01 4.47
N SER A 304 11.07 -0.98 4.09
CA SER A 304 10.52 0.01 5.03
C SER A 304 9.60 -0.64 6.06
N ASN A 305 8.59 -1.41 5.63
CA ASN A 305 7.69 -2.15 6.53
C ASN A 305 8.45 -3.19 7.37
N CYS A 306 9.34 -3.97 6.74
CA CYS A 306 10.15 -4.99 7.42
C CYS A 306 11.02 -4.39 8.53
N SER A 307 11.72 -3.29 8.21
CA SER A 307 12.64 -2.63 9.13
C SER A 307 11.91 -1.91 10.27
N GLY A 308 10.71 -1.39 10.04
CA GLY A 308 9.93 -0.80 11.14
C GLY A 308 9.39 -1.86 12.13
N VAL A 309 9.02 -3.07 11.67
CA VAL A 309 8.73 -4.20 12.58
C VAL A 309 9.97 -4.55 13.40
N MET A 310 11.13 -4.69 12.75
CA MET A 310 12.40 -4.96 13.43
C MET A 310 12.79 -3.82 14.41
N GLY A 311 12.47 -2.58 14.04
CA GLY A 311 12.65 -1.39 14.87
C GLY A 311 11.83 -1.43 16.15
N ILE A 312 10.60 -1.96 16.14
CA ILE A 312 9.82 -2.21 17.36
C ILE A 312 10.44 -3.34 18.18
N ILE A 313 10.85 -4.44 17.55
CA ILE A 313 11.46 -5.58 18.25
C ILE A 313 12.68 -5.11 19.06
N LEU A 314 13.58 -4.36 18.41
CA LEU A 314 14.79 -3.84 19.00
C LEU A 314 14.52 -2.67 19.95
N GLY A 315 13.63 -1.74 19.60
CA GLY A 315 13.64 -0.38 20.15
C GLY A 315 14.78 0.44 19.53
N TYR A 316 14.59 1.75 19.43
CA TYR A 316 15.53 2.69 18.81
C TYR A 316 16.97 2.52 19.32
N ASP A 317 17.14 2.41 20.63
CA ASP A 317 18.46 2.37 21.28
C ASP A 317 19.29 1.13 20.92
N ARG A 318 18.66 0.07 20.38
CA ARG A 318 19.34 -1.17 19.97
C ARG A 318 19.47 -1.32 18.47
N ILE A 319 18.96 -0.38 17.68
CA ILE A 319 19.27 -0.33 16.24
C ILE A 319 20.76 0.03 16.10
N PRO A 320 21.56 -0.71 15.30
CA PRO A 320 22.98 -0.42 15.18
C PRO A 320 23.23 1.02 14.72
N ALA A 321 24.20 1.69 15.36
CA ALA A 321 24.44 3.13 15.19
C ALA A 321 24.72 3.54 13.74
N GLU A 322 25.26 2.65 12.91
CA GLU A 322 25.46 2.90 11.48
C GLU A 322 24.16 3.28 10.75
N TRP A 323 23.01 2.73 11.20
CA TRP A 323 21.69 2.98 10.62
C TRP A 323 20.99 4.20 11.21
N THR A 324 21.29 4.60 12.45
CA THR A 324 20.58 5.70 13.13
C THR A 324 21.37 7.00 13.19
N ARG A 325 22.67 6.99 12.93
CA ARG A 325 23.58 8.14 13.13
C ARG A 325 23.22 9.43 12.41
N TYR A 326 22.34 9.39 11.41
CA TYR A 326 21.90 10.58 10.67
C TYR A 326 20.49 11.03 11.03
N ILE A 327 19.76 10.26 11.84
CA ILE A 327 18.38 10.58 12.22
C ILE A 327 18.33 11.88 13.02
N ASP A 328 19.26 12.08 13.95
CA ASP A 328 19.29 13.29 14.79
C ASP A 328 19.43 14.56 13.94
N ASP A 329 20.26 14.52 12.89
CA ASP A 329 20.49 15.63 11.94
C ASP A 329 19.24 16.04 11.14
N ILE A 330 18.25 15.15 11.05
CA ILE A 330 17.01 15.37 10.30
C ILE A 330 15.75 15.26 11.17
N SER A 331 15.91 15.09 12.48
CA SER A 331 14.81 14.72 13.39
C SER A 331 13.70 15.78 13.50
N ASP A 332 14.05 17.05 13.26
CA ASP A 332 13.13 18.20 13.20
C ASP A 332 12.84 18.67 11.77
N SER A 333 13.41 18.02 10.75
CA SER A 333 13.04 18.29 9.36
C SER A 333 11.63 17.78 9.11
N THR A 334 10.82 18.57 8.42
CA THR A 334 9.44 18.23 8.12
C THR A 334 9.36 17.31 6.91
N PHE A 335 8.64 16.20 7.02
CA PHE A 335 8.28 15.34 5.88
C PHE A 335 7.47 16.15 4.90
N ILE A 336 7.82 16.06 3.61
CA ILE A 336 7.21 16.92 2.59
C ILE A 336 5.68 16.82 2.61
N TYR A 337 5.00 17.93 2.36
CA TYR A 337 3.53 18.07 2.39
C TYR A 337 2.84 17.88 3.74
N THR A 338 3.58 17.62 4.81
CA THR A 338 3.04 17.48 6.15
C THR A 338 3.48 18.62 7.06
N ASN A 339 2.97 18.64 8.29
CA ASN A 339 3.55 19.41 9.39
C ASN A 339 4.24 18.50 10.42
N TYR A 340 4.63 17.28 10.00
CA TYR A 340 5.26 16.27 10.84
C TYR A 340 6.77 16.26 10.62
N SER A 341 7.52 16.23 11.71
CA SER A 341 8.91 15.80 11.75
C SER A 341 9.01 14.39 12.36
N PHE A 342 10.19 13.79 12.38
CA PHE A 342 10.39 12.51 13.07
C PHE A 342 10.02 12.61 14.55
N ASN A 343 10.47 13.66 15.23
CA ASN A 343 10.15 13.88 16.64
C ASN A 343 8.63 14.03 16.87
N LYS A 344 7.95 14.80 16.02
CA LYS A 344 6.50 14.97 16.11
C LYS A 344 5.75 13.67 15.79
N ALA A 345 6.22 12.87 14.82
CA ALA A 345 5.62 11.56 14.52
C ALA A 345 5.67 10.64 15.74
N VAL A 346 6.80 10.58 16.45
CA VAL A 346 6.94 9.83 17.70
C VAL A 346 6.00 10.35 18.79
N GLU A 347 5.98 11.67 19.01
CA GLU A 347 5.13 12.31 20.01
C GLU A 347 3.64 12.02 19.78
N ARG A 348 3.15 12.26 18.56
CA ARG A 348 1.73 12.08 18.22
C ARG A 348 1.34 10.60 18.23
N THR A 349 2.23 9.71 17.78
CA THR A 349 2.00 8.26 17.88
C THR A 349 1.87 7.82 19.34
N LEU A 350 2.73 8.31 20.24
CA LEU A 350 2.63 8.00 21.67
C LEU A 350 1.29 8.49 22.24
N HIS A 351 0.90 9.72 21.90
CA HIS A 351 -0.37 10.28 22.31
C HIS A 351 -1.55 9.38 21.89
N TYR A 352 -1.62 9.00 20.60
CA TYR A 352 -2.67 8.12 20.10
C TYR A 352 -2.63 6.71 20.71
N ALA A 353 -1.44 6.16 20.94
CA ALA A 353 -1.29 4.88 21.62
C ALA A 353 -1.89 4.91 23.02
N LYS A 354 -1.62 5.97 23.80
CA LYS A 354 -2.19 6.14 25.15
C LYS A 354 -3.70 6.26 25.12
N GLU A 355 -4.26 7.03 24.19
CA GLU A 355 -5.71 7.17 24.02
C GLU A 355 -6.36 5.82 23.66
N LEU A 356 -5.78 5.08 22.72
CA LEU A 356 -6.27 3.76 22.32
C LEU A 356 -6.17 2.73 23.45
N ILE A 357 -5.10 2.75 24.25
CA ILE A 357 -4.96 1.89 25.43
C ILE A 357 -6.12 2.14 26.39
N ILE A 358 -6.41 3.39 26.73
CA ILE A 358 -7.51 3.76 27.65
C ILE A 358 -8.87 3.38 27.05
N LYS A 359 -9.12 3.75 25.78
CA LYS A 359 -10.37 3.46 25.07
C LYS A 359 -10.70 1.97 25.00
N ASN A 360 -9.67 1.11 24.94
CA ASN A 360 -9.83 -0.34 24.89
C ASN A 360 -9.81 -1.00 26.28
N GLY A 361 -10.03 -0.23 27.35
CA GLY A 361 -10.16 -0.71 28.73
C GLY A 361 -8.83 -1.02 29.42
N GLY A 362 -7.73 -0.49 28.87
CA GLY A 362 -6.44 -0.36 29.52
C GLY A 362 -6.39 0.83 30.49
N ARG A 363 -5.22 1.06 31.08
CA ARG A 363 -4.95 2.17 32.01
C ARG A 363 -3.47 2.53 32.01
N ILE A 364 -3.13 3.72 32.48
CA ILE A 364 -1.76 4.22 32.58
C ILE A 364 -1.57 4.73 34.01
N GLU A 365 -0.65 4.12 34.75
CA GLU A 365 -0.35 4.46 36.15
C GLU A 365 1.15 4.37 36.39
N ASP A 366 1.70 5.36 37.09
CA ASP A 366 3.11 5.40 37.50
C ASP A 366 4.11 5.15 36.36
N GLY A 367 3.83 5.68 35.17
CA GLY A 367 4.67 5.51 33.98
C GLY A 367 4.61 4.09 33.36
N ILE A 368 3.60 3.29 33.71
CA ILE A 368 3.35 1.96 33.15
C ILE A 368 2.02 1.94 32.41
N CYS A 369 2.05 1.47 31.17
CA CYS A 369 0.88 1.22 30.35
C CYS A 369 0.38 -0.22 30.55
N TYR A 370 -0.86 -0.38 31.00
CA TYR A 370 -1.56 -1.66 31.14
C TYR A 370 -2.52 -1.84 29.98
N ILE A 371 -2.15 -2.70 29.03
CA ILE A 371 -2.86 -2.91 27.77
C ILE A 371 -3.72 -4.15 27.86
N LYS A 372 -5.03 -4.01 27.67
CA LYS A 372 -5.94 -5.16 27.70
C LYS A 372 -5.62 -6.11 26.54
N ILE A 373 -5.45 -7.39 26.84
CA ILE A 373 -5.09 -8.39 25.83
C ILE A 373 -6.19 -8.48 24.76
N GLN A 374 -5.79 -8.42 23.50
CA GLN A 374 -6.64 -8.72 22.35
C GLN A 374 -6.08 -9.91 21.58
N LYS A 375 -6.86 -10.99 21.49
CA LYS A 375 -6.51 -12.11 20.60
C LYS A 375 -6.71 -11.65 19.14
N PRO A 376 -5.79 -11.95 18.21
CA PRO A 376 -6.02 -11.68 16.79
C PRO A 376 -7.33 -12.31 16.32
N LYS A 377 -8.07 -11.59 15.48
CA LYS A 377 -9.32 -12.05 14.89
C LYS A 377 -9.33 -11.62 13.43
N ALA A 378 -9.65 -12.56 12.54
CA ALA A 378 -9.80 -12.30 11.12
C ALA A 378 -10.82 -11.18 10.87
N ALA A 379 -10.48 -10.28 9.95
CA ALA A 379 -11.45 -9.37 9.36
C ALA A 379 -12.54 -10.12 8.58
N LYS A 380 -13.56 -9.39 8.14
CA LYS A 380 -14.57 -9.95 7.25
C LYS A 380 -13.92 -10.31 5.91
N TYR A 381 -14.27 -11.47 5.35
CA TYR A 381 -13.79 -11.87 4.03
C TYR A 381 -14.49 -11.10 2.91
N GLU A 382 -13.66 -10.59 2.02
CA GLU A 382 -13.94 -9.76 0.85
C GLU A 382 -12.91 -10.11 -0.23
N LYS A 383 -13.36 -10.15 -1.49
CA LYS A 383 -12.51 -10.44 -2.65
C LYS A 383 -12.82 -9.45 -3.76
N SER A 384 -11.80 -8.78 -4.29
CA SER A 384 -11.94 -7.73 -5.29
C SER A 384 -12.32 -8.31 -6.66
N PHE A 385 -11.59 -9.33 -7.12
CA PHE A 385 -11.73 -9.90 -8.47
C PHE A 385 -11.90 -11.43 -8.42
N PRO A 386 -13.09 -11.93 -8.02
CA PRO A 386 -13.32 -13.37 -7.89
C PRO A 386 -13.24 -14.09 -9.25
N ASN A 387 -12.37 -15.09 -9.33
CA ASN A 387 -12.17 -15.94 -10.52
C ASN A 387 -11.76 -15.18 -11.78
N MET A 388 -11.12 -14.02 -11.68
CA MET A 388 -10.70 -13.21 -12.82
C MET A 388 -9.22 -13.44 -13.14
N LYS A 389 -8.87 -13.49 -14.43
CA LYS A 389 -7.47 -13.51 -14.90
C LYS A 389 -7.31 -12.63 -16.14
N PRO A 390 -6.13 -12.01 -16.36
CA PRO A 390 -5.82 -11.35 -17.62
C PRO A 390 -5.85 -12.34 -18.80
N LYS A 391 -6.30 -11.88 -19.97
CA LYS A 391 -6.37 -12.69 -21.19
C LYS A 391 -5.42 -12.17 -22.27
N PHE A 392 -5.64 -10.94 -22.74
CA PHE A 392 -4.79 -10.29 -23.74
C PHE A 392 -4.94 -8.76 -23.69
N LYS A 393 -3.95 -8.07 -24.28
CA LYS A 393 -3.93 -6.61 -24.48
C LYS A 393 -4.31 -6.28 -25.92
N VAL A 394 -5.11 -5.23 -26.12
CA VAL A 394 -5.51 -4.71 -27.44
C VAL A 394 -5.01 -3.28 -27.59
N THR A 395 -4.27 -3.00 -28.66
CA THR A 395 -3.83 -1.63 -29.00
C THR A 395 -4.91 -0.91 -29.81
N ILE A 396 -4.86 0.42 -29.87
CA ILE A 396 -5.79 1.23 -30.69
C ILE A 396 -5.69 0.99 -32.21
N GLU A 397 -4.67 0.27 -32.66
CA GLU A 397 -4.41 -0.06 -34.06
C GLU A 397 -5.17 -1.33 -34.50
N ASP A 398 -5.73 -2.11 -33.57
CA ASP A 398 -6.49 -3.32 -33.89
C ASP A 398 -7.89 -2.99 -34.41
N GLU A 399 -8.01 -2.90 -35.73
CA GLU A 399 -9.27 -2.59 -36.43
C GLU A 399 -10.36 -3.67 -36.27
N ASN A 400 -10.02 -4.87 -35.78
CA ASN A 400 -11.02 -5.91 -35.50
C ASN A 400 -11.78 -5.62 -34.20
N CYS A 401 -11.07 -5.05 -33.22
CA CYS A 401 -11.64 -4.76 -31.91
C CYS A 401 -12.22 -3.35 -31.82
N TRP A 402 -11.61 -2.37 -32.50
CA TRP A 402 -11.98 -0.95 -32.40
C TRP A 402 -12.71 -0.43 -33.64
N LYS A 403 -13.86 0.22 -33.44
CA LYS A 403 -14.58 1.00 -34.47
C LYS A 403 -14.74 2.44 -34.02
N TRP A 404 -14.22 3.37 -34.80
CA TRP A 404 -14.17 4.79 -34.50
C TRP A 404 -15.13 5.57 -35.40
N LYS A 405 -15.89 6.52 -34.84
CA LYS A 405 -16.76 7.42 -35.61
C LYS A 405 -16.73 8.83 -35.05
N GLY A 406 -16.67 9.81 -35.94
CA GLY A 406 -16.47 11.22 -35.59
C GLY A 406 -15.02 11.64 -35.77
N ASN A 407 -14.59 12.68 -35.06
CA ASN A 407 -13.34 13.40 -35.32
C ASN A 407 -12.09 12.79 -34.65
N TRP A 408 -12.01 11.46 -34.60
CA TRP A 408 -10.88 10.76 -33.97
C TRP A 408 -9.58 10.91 -34.77
N LYS A 409 -8.48 11.17 -34.07
CA LYS A 409 -7.14 11.22 -34.64
C LYS A 409 -6.10 10.60 -33.72
N VAL A 410 -5.07 10.00 -34.31
CA VAL A 410 -3.92 9.50 -33.57
C VAL A 410 -3.05 10.68 -33.09
N ILE A 411 -2.69 10.69 -31.82
CA ILE A 411 -1.70 11.59 -31.23
C ILE A 411 -0.52 10.81 -30.67
N LYS A 412 0.67 11.43 -30.69
CA LYS A 412 1.92 10.88 -30.14
C LYS A 412 2.52 11.85 -29.12
N GLU A 413 1.75 12.03 -28.05
CA GLU A 413 2.17 12.38 -26.69
C GLU A 413 3.58 11.93 -26.24
N PRO A 414 4.63 12.76 -26.07
CA PRO A 414 5.75 12.34 -25.24
C PRO A 414 5.27 12.16 -23.80
N ILE A 415 5.75 11.12 -23.12
CA ILE A 415 5.52 10.93 -21.68
C ILE A 415 6.84 11.16 -20.93
N GLU A 416 6.73 11.56 -19.65
CA GLU A 416 7.85 11.51 -18.70
C GLU A 416 8.41 10.08 -18.66
N TRP A 417 9.73 9.90 -18.84
CA TRP A 417 10.45 8.63 -19.08
C TRP A 417 10.53 8.11 -20.53
N GLY A 418 10.04 8.86 -21.52
CA GLY A 418 10.35 8.61 -22.94
C GLY A 418 9.57 7.48 -23.61
N TYR A 419 8.59 6.87 -22.94
CA TYR A 419 7.63 5.97 -23.59
C TYR A 419 6.76 6.76 -24.58
N LYS A 420 6.33 6.13 -25.67
CA LYS A 420 5.47 6.76 -26.68
C LYS A 420 4.37 5.78 -27.01
N GLU A 421 3.36 5.69 -26.17
CA GLU A 421 2.16 4.92 -26.52
C GLU A 421 1.27 5.80 -27.40
N PRO A 422 0.95 5.39 -28.64
CA PRO A 422 -0.02 6.09 -29.47
C PRO A 422 -1.39 6.16 -28.80
N GLN A 423 -2.09 7.29 -28.94
CA GLN A 423 -3.44 7.48 -28.41
C GLN A 423 -4.40 7.94 -29.50
N MET A 424 -5.64 7.46 -29.45
CA MET A 424 -6.76 8.00 -30.20
C MET A 424 -7.41 9.11 -29.41
N GLN A 425 -7.60 10.27 -30.04
CA GLN A 425 -8.21 11.44 -29.42
C GLN A 425 -9.33 12.00 -30.27
N ALA A 426 -10.46 12.31 -29.63
CA ALA A 426 -11.56 13.10 -30.19
C ALA A 426 -11.99 14.17 -29.19
N SER A 427 -12.79 15.15 -29.64
CA SER A 427 -13.33 16.21 -28.77
C SER A 427 -14.72 16.70 -29.16
N GLU A 428 -15.22 16.34 -30.35
CA GLU A 428 -16.55 16.74 -30.79
C GLU A 428 -17.63 15.92 -30.09
N LYS A 429 -18.71 16.59 -29.69
CA LYS A 429 -19.90 15.94 -29.17
C LYS A 429 -20.44 14.95 -30.21
N GLY A 430 -20.73 13.73 -29.77
CA GLY A 430 -21.22 12.64 -30.62
C GLY A 430 -20.13 11.82 -31.31
N SER A 431 -18.84 12.17 -31.17
CA SER A 431 -17.76 11.24 -31.50
C SER A 431 -17.86 10.02 -30.58
N GLU A 432 -17.89 8.83 -31.19
CA GLU A 432 -18.09 7.56 -30.50
C GLU A 432 -17.03 6.52 -30.89
N VAL A 433 -16.81 5.58 -29.98
CA VAL A 433 -15.96 4.41 -30.19
C VAL A 433 -16.65 3.17 -29.66
N ASP A 434 -16.60 2.09 -30.43
CA ASP A 434 -16.97 0.75 -30.01
C ASP A 434 -15.71 -0.10 -29.83
N PHE A 435 -15.55 -0.69 -28.64
CA PHE A 435 -14.55 -1.70 -28.34
C PHE A 435 -15.23 -3.05 -28.14
N THR A 436 -14.97 -4.00 -29.03
CA THR A 436 -15.54 -5.36 -28.98
C THR A 436 -14.47 -6.36 -28.53
N PHE A 437 -14.85 -7.29 -27.66
CA PHE A 437 -13.96 -8.31 -27.13
C PHE A 437 -14.71 -9.61 -26.79
N GLU A 438 -13.96 -10.69 -26.58
CA GLU A 438 -14.49 -11.96 -26.08
C GLU A 438 -13.83 -12.32 -24.74
N GLY A 439 -14.62 -12.36 -23.66
CA GLY A 439 -14.16 -12.62 -22.31
C GLY A 439 -15.25 -12.34 -21.27
N THR A 440 -14.86 -12.11 -20.01
CA THR A 440 -15.78 -11.82 -18.90
C THR A 440 -15.60 -10.41 -18.31
N GLY A 441 -14.71 -9.63 -18.91
CA GLY A 441 -14.48 -8.25 -18.50
C GLY A 441 -13.42 -7.58 -19.34
N ALA A 442 -13.39 -6.25 -19.29
CA ALA A 442 -12.38 -5.45 -19.94
C ALA A 442 -12.18 -4.10 -19.24
N VAL A 443 -11.01 -3.52 -19.43
CA VAL A 443 -10.69 -2.13 -19.09
C VAL A 443 -10.26 -1.38 -20.34
N VAL A 444 -10.88 -0.22 -20.56
CA VAL A 444 -10.45 0.76 -21.55
C VAL A 444 -9.52 1.76 -20.85
N MET A 445 -8.28 1.82 -21.34
CA MET A 445 -7.20 2.62 -20.76
C MET A 445 -6.85 3.80 -21.67
N GLY A 446 -6.46 4.91 -21.06
CA GLY A 446 -6.11 6.11 -21.81
C GLY A 446 -5.44 7.15 -20.93
N ARG A 447 -5.84 8.40 -21.08
CA ARG A 447 -5.27 9.52 -20.31
C ARG A 447 -6.36 10.39 -19.71
N PHE A 448 -6.29 10.60 -18.40
CA PHE A 448 -6.95 11.74 -17.78
C PHE A 448 -6.12 13.00 -17.99
N ASP A 449 -6.77 14.14 -18.23
CA ASP A 449 -6.05 15.39 -18.51
C ASP A 449 -6.90 16.64 -18.23
N LYS A 450 -6.24 17.80 -18.15
CA LYS A 450 -6.89 19.10 -17.90
C LYS A 450 -7.84 19.54 -19.01
N ASP A 451 -7.70 18.98 -20.21
CA ASP A 451 -8.49 19.29 -21.39
C ASP A 451 -9.51 18.20 -21.76
N CYS A 452 -9.63 17.18 -20.92
CA CYS A 452 -10.57 16.07 -21.08
C CYS A 452 -11.95 16.38 -20.51
N GLY A 453 -12.99 15.76 -21.08
CA GLY A 453 -14.38 15.96 -20.67
C GLY A 453 -15.10 14.66 -20.33
N LYS A 454 -16.43 14.73 -20.34
CA LYS A 454 -17.29 13.61 -19.99
C LYS A 454 -17.63 12.75 -21.22
N ALA A 455 -17.79 11.46 -20.96
CA ALA A 455 -18.26 10.50 -21.95
C ALA A 455 -19.31 9.58 -21.33
N ASP A 456 -20.37 9.30 -22.08
CA ASP A 456 -21.37 8.30 -21.71
C ASP A 456 -20.89 6.93 -22.17
N VAL A 457 -20.93 5.96 -21.26
CA VAL A 457 -20.46 4.60 -21.50
C VAL A 457 -21.63 3.64 -21.49
N TYR A 458 -21.67 2.76 -22.47
CA TYR A 458 -22.65 1.69 -22.61
C TYR A 458 -21.92 0.34 -22.69
N VAL A 459 -22.50 -0.69 -22.09
CA VAL A 459 -22.02 -2.08 -22.19
C VAL A 459 -23.14 -2.90 -22.79
N ASP A 460 -22.87 -3.57 -23.90
CA ASP A 460 -23.83 -4.39 -24.65
C ASP A 460 -25.14 -3.66 -25.00
N GLY A 461 -25.03 -2.35 -25.28
CA GLY A 461 -26.15 -1.47 -25.63
C GLY A 461 -26.85 -0.82 -24.43
N GLU A 462 -26.61 -1.29 -23.21
CA GLU A 462 -27.20 -0.74 -21.98
C GLU A 462 -26.33 0.38 -21.39
N PHE A 463 -26.96 1.47 -20.94
CA PHE A 463 -26.24 2.57 -20.32
C PHE A 463 -25.60 2.14 -19.00
N ALA A 464 -24.27 2.25 -18.91
CA ALA A 464 -23.52 1.90 -17.71
C ALA A 464 -23.35 3.10 -16.78
N ARG A 465 -22.64 4.15 -17.25
CA ARG A 465 -22.48 5.43 -16.54
C ARG A 465 -21.84 6.49 -17.42
N THR A 466 -21.97 7.74 -17.01
CA THR A 466 -21.11 8.83 -17.49
C THR A 466 -19.80 8.81 -16.71
N ILE A 467 -18.67 8.90 -17.39
CA ILE A 467 -17.34 9.09 -16.80
C ILE A 467 -16.86 10.53 -17.03
N ASP A 468 -16.17 11.13 -16.05
CA ASP A 468 -15.44 12.38 -16.22
C ASP A 468 -13.95 12.05 -16.41
N ASN A 469 -13.34 12.49 -17.51
CA ASN A 469 -11.93 12.23 -17.79
C ASN A 469 -11.04 13.44 -17.44
N TYR A 470 -11.62 14.51 -16.89
CA TYR A 470 -10.86 15.63 -16.36
C TYR A 470 -10.00 15.19 -15.17
N TYR A 471 -8.75 15.64 -15.13
CA TYR A 471 -7.89 15.49 -13.95
C TYR A 471 -7.05 16.74 -13.77
N TYR A 472 -7.08 17.30 -12.55
CA TYR A 472 -6.25 18.45 -12.21
C TYR A 472 -4.81 17.99 -11.94
N VAL A 473 -3.91 18.39 -12.83
CA VAL A 473 -2.47 18.22 -12.66
C VAL A 473 -1.96 19.24 -11.64
N MET A 474 -1.40 18.77 -10.54
CA MET A 474 -0.72 19.63 -9.57
C MET A 474 0.72 19.92 -10.02
N LYS A 475 1.23 21.13 -9.72
CA LYS A 475 2.54 21.65 -10.17
C LYS A 475 3.76 20.77 -9.81
N TRP A 476 3.64 19.94 -8.78
CA TRP A 476 4.66 18.98 -8.28
C TRP A 476 4.02 17.61 -7.98
N GLY A 477 2.88 17.33 -8.62
CA GLY A 477 2.01 16.19 -8.35
C GLY A 477 1.66 15.43 -9.63
N ALA A 478 0.83 14.39 -9.51
CA ALA A 478 0.45 13.51 -10.63
C ALA A 478 0.06 14.33 -11.88
N GLY A 479 0.94 14.38 -12.88
CA GLY A 479 0.57 14.91 -14.19
C GLY A 479 1.56 15.78 -14.95
N ASP A 480 2.82 15.38 -15.07
CA ASP A 480 3.30 15.30 -16.46
C ASP A 480 3.70 13.85 -16.73
N GLY A 481 3.36 13.31 -17.90
CA GLY A 481 3.70 11.92 -18.27
C GLY A 481 2.95 10.74 -17.61
N TRP A 482 2.62 10.78 -16.32
CA TRP A 482 2.13 9.62 -15.54
C TRP A 482 0.63 9.31 -15.64
N LEU A 483 -0.15 10.14 -16.34
CA LEU A 483 -1.58 9.92 -16.53
C LEU A 483 -1.88 8.98 -17.71
N ASN A 484 -0.86 8.55 -18.45
CA ASN A 484 -0.99 7.57 -19.51
C ASN A 484 -1.19 6.17 -18.93
N GLY A 485 -2.17 5.43 -19.45
CA GLY A 485 -2.60 4.16 -18.88
C GLY A 485 -3.63 4.30 -17.76
N ALA A 486 -4.25 5.47 -17.60
CA ALA A 486 -5.36 5.63 -16.67
C ALA A 486 -6.55 4.71 -17.04
N HIS A 487 -7.13 4.05 -16.04
CA HIS A 487 -8.34 3.24 -16.19
C HIS A 487 -9.57 4.16 -16.34
N LEU A 488 -9.93 4.46 -17.60
CA LEU A 488 -11.04 5.36 -17.91
C LEU A 488 -12.37 4.71 -17.54
N PHE A 489 -12.55 3.46 -17.96
CA PHE A 489 -13.71 2.65 -17.64
C PHE A 489 -13.34 1.17 -17.64
N HIS A 490 -13.95 0.41 -16.74
CA HIS A 490 -13.86 -1.04 -16.73
C HIS A 490 -15.22 -1.66 -16.43
N VAL A 491 -15.40 -2.88 -16.91
CA VAL A 491 -16.52 -3.76 -16.59
C VAL A 491 -15.97 -5.16 -16.34
N ILE A 492 -16.50 -5.84 -15.33
CA ILE A 492 -16.06 -7.17 -14.88
C ILE A 492 -17.29 -8.00 -14.53
N ASN A 493 -17.10 -9.31 -14.37
CA ASN A 493 -18.16 -10.27 -14.05
C ASN A 493 -19.27 -10.34 -15.11
N LEU A 494 -18.93 -10.15 -16.38
CA LEU A 494 -19.80 -10.49 -17.50
C LEU A 494 -19.83 -12.01 -17.69
N ASP A 495 -20.87 -12.50 -18.36
CA ASP A 495 -20.90 -13.88 -18.84
C ASP A 495 -19.75 -14.12 -19.83
N GLN A 496 -19.31 -15.37 -20.01
CA GLN A 496 -18.29 -15.64 -21.03
C GLN A 496 -18.92 -15.50 -22.42
N GLY A 497 -18.42 -14.55 -23.21
CA GLY A 497 -18.88 -14.37 -24.58
C GLY A 497 -18.39 -13.09 -25.24
N PRO A 498 -18.97 -12.74 -26.40
CA PRO A 498 -18.70 -11.47 -27.06
C PRO A 498 -19.42 -10.32 -26.35
N HIS A 499 -18.71 -9.23 -26.14
CA HIS A 499 -19.21 -8.01 -25.50
C HIS A 499 -18.72 -6.76 -26.22
N THR A 500 -19.45 -5.65 -26.02
CA THR A 500 -19.07 -4.34 -26.56
C THR A 500 -19.14 -3.25 -25.50
N ILE A 501 -18.05 -2.48 -25.36
CA ILE A 501 -18.03 -1.21 -24.62
C ILE A 501 -18.11 -0.08 -25.65
N LYS A 502 -19.19 0.71 -25.59
CA LYS A 502 -19.36 1.92 -26.40
C LYS A 502 -19.12 3.15 -25.52
N MET A 503 -18.30 4.09 -26.00
CA MET A 503 -18.07 5.38 -25.34
C MET A 503 -18.41 6.53 -26.27
N ILE A 504 -19.22 7.47 -25.80
CA ILE A 504 -19.69 8.63 -26.59
C ILE A 504 -19.33 9.92 -25.88
N ILE A 505 -18.62 10.83 -26.56
CA ILE A 505 -18.36 12.17 -26.02
C ILE A 505 -19.70 12.93 -25.97
N ASN A 506 -20.20 13.23 -24.77
CA ASN A 506 -21.51 13.85 -24.59
C ASN A 506 -21.48 15.39 -24.72
N GLY A 507 -20.28 15.97 -24.76
CA GLY A 507 -20.03 17.41 -24.89
C GLY A 507 -20.02 18.17 -23.57
N GLU A 508 -20.26 17.49 -22.45
CA GLU A 508 -20.08 18.07 -21.11
C GLU A 508 -18.64 17.95 -20.62
N LYS A 509 -18.28 18.77 -19.63
CA LYS A 509 -16.98 18.73 -18.98
C LYS A 509 -17.08 19.21 -17.53
N ASN A 510 -16.09 18.85 -16.72
CA ASN A 510 -15.85 19.54 -15.45
C ASN A 510 -15.69 21.05 -15.68
N GLU A 511 -16.20 21.89 -14.78
CA GLU A 511 -16.05 23.35 -14.89
C GLU A 511 -14.58 23.77 -14.98
N LYS A 512 -13.70 23.05 -14.28
CA LYS A 512 -12.25 23.30 -14.28
C LYS A 512 -11.52 22.75 -15.53
N SER A 513 -12.20 21.97 -16.37
CA SER A 513 -11.60 21.43 -17.60
C SER A 513 -11.51 22.50 -18.68
N SER A 514 -10.43 22.51 -19.44
CA SER A 514 -10.27 23.40 -20.60
C SER A 514 -10.89 22.84 -21.89
N GLY A 515 -11.43 21.61 -21.88
CA GLY A 515 -11.96 20.98 -23.08
C GLY A 515 -12.87 19.76 -22.82
N THR A 516 -13.25 19.11 -23.91
CA THR A 516 -14.15 17.93 -23.91
C THR A 516 -13.47 16.70 -24.49
N LYS A 517 -12.14 16.65 -24.46
CA LYS A 517 -11.40 15.56 -25.11
C LYS A 517 -11.62 14.22 -24.42
N LEU A 518 -11.54 13.17 -25.22
CA LEU A 518 -11.35 11.80 -24.75
C LEU A 518 -10.09 11.25 -25.42
N LYS A 519 -9.19 10.64 -24.64
CA LYS A 519 -7.90 10.12 -25.08
C LYS A 519 -7.79 8.65 -24.68
N ILE A 520 -7.78 7.73 -25.65
CA ILE A 520 -7.75 6.27 -25.44
C ILE A 520 -6.44 5.71 -25.99
N ALA A 521 -5.80 4.79 -25.28
CA ALA A 521 -4.49 4.24 -25.64
C ALA A 521 -4.53 2.73 -25.95
N ARG A 522 -5.28 1.97 -25.15
CA ARG A 522 -5.37 0.50 -25.25
C ARG A 522 -6.56 -0.03 -24.46
N ALA A 523 -6.77 -1.34 -24.53
CA ALA A 523 -7.61 -2.08 -23.60
C ALA A 523 -6.92 -3.36 -23.12
N ILE A 524 -7.34 -3.86 -21.96
CA ILE A 524 -6.99 -5.20 -21.47
C ILE A 524 -8.28 -5.98 -21.30
N VAL A 525 -8.31 -7.20 -21.83
CA VAL A 525 -9.43 -8.14 -21.72
C VAL A 525 -9.10 -9.19 -20.67
N TYR A 526 -10.12 -9.56 -19.90
CA TYR A 526 -10.04 -10.54 -18.83
C TYR A 526 -10.95 -11.73 -19.11
N ASP A 527 -10.56 -12.87 -18.57
CA ASP A 527 -11.30 -14.14 -18.64
C ASP A 527 -11.54 -14.68 -17.23
N GLN A 528 -12.36 -15.72 -17.13
CA GLN A 528 -12.51 -16.46 -15.89
C GLN A 528 -11.40 -17.51 -15.71
N ILE A 529 -11.01 -17.73 -14.46
CA ILE A 529 -10.22 -18.90 -14.08
C ILE A 529 -11.14 -20.11 -14.18
N ASN A 530 -10.92 -20.96 -15.19
CA ASN A 530 -11.62 -22.25 -15.31
C ASN A 530 -11.43 -23.03 -14.01
N LYS A 531 -12.53 -23.40 -13.36
CA LYS A 531 -12.53 -24.20 -12.13
C LYS A 531 -12.14 -25.64 -12.38
#